data_AF-A0A9N9QTS9-F1
#
_entry.id   AF-A0A9N9QTS9-F1
#
_cell.length_a   1.000
_cell.length_b   1.000
_cell.length_c   1.000
_cell.angle_alpha   90.00
_cell.angle_beta   90.00
_cell.angle_gamma   90.00
#
_symmetry.space_group_name_H-M   'P 1'
#
loop_
_entity.id
_entity.type
_entity.pdbx_description
1 polymer ?
#
loop_
_entity_poly.entity_id
_entity_poly.type
_entity_poly.pdbx_seq_one_letter_code
_entity_poly.pdbx_strand_id
1 'polypeptide(L)'
;MSRALHVIIFASLLCVSAVASSKPHGNKTTCQEYTKGLTFNDTQAIGTWHLLHYSTEKSNGSGDPHCVEFTPVGEQERKELAERIDKYVENMKWESLTLKMQIPCSGMGSNRTRDYYLERLEGDGSYRTLQMPSPAAKLDLAEFHRYPMRLKIIEGHYLGMMDCHEKFVFLLGKQPPNGSELDDRLKKMIEIYWPDEN
;
A
#
# COMPACT_ATOMS: atom_id res chain seq x y z
N MET A 1 -42.26 -63.51 11.63
CA MET A 1 -41.41 -63.24 12.82
C MET A 1 -39.98 -63.06 12.34
N SER A 2 -39.34 -61.96 12.78
CA SER A 2 -37.88 -61.65 12.74
C SER A 2 -37.13 -61.67 11.41
N ARG A 3 -36.12 -60.85 11.15
CA ARG A 3 -35.61 -59.55 11.65
C ARG A 3 -34.28 -59.37 10.89
N ALA A 4 -34.06 -58.19 10.30
CA ALA A 4 -32.76 -57.54 10.10
C ALA A 4 -31.73 -58.26 9.16
N LEU A 5 -30.75 -57.65 8.50
CA LEU A 5 -30.13 -56.32 8.60
C LEU A 5 -29.29 -56.09 7.31
N HIS A 6 -29.51 -54.95 6.63
CA HIS A 6 -28.57 -54.01 5.97
C HIS A 6 -27.34 -54.52 5.18
N VAL A 7 -27.10 -53.96 3.99
CA VAL A 7 -25.90 -53.15 3.65
C VAL A 7 -26.00 -52.50 2.24
N ILE A 8 -25.99 -51.15 2.22
CA ILE A 8 -25.14 -50.17 1.46
C ILE A 8 -24.92 -50.46 -0.06
N ILE A 9 -25.09 -49.54 -1.02
CA ILE A 9 -24.26 -48.34 -1.26
C ILE A 9 -24.99 -47.34 -2.20
N PHE A 10 -25.05 -46.09 -1.74
CA PHE A 10 -25.32 -44.88 -2.52
C PHE A 10 -24.17 -44.64 -3.51
N ALA A 11 -24.41 -44.70 -4.81
CA ALA A 11 -23.48 -44.18 -5.82
C ALA A 11 -23.81 -42.71 -6.08
N SER A 12 -23.30 -41.82 -5.23
CA SER A 12 -23.24 -40.39 -5.53
C SER A 12 -22.15 -40.15 -6.57
N LEU A 13 -22.56 -39.91 -7.82
CA LEU A 13 -21.72 -39.33 -8.86
C LEU A 13 -21.28 -37.94 -8.40
N LEU A 14 -20.08 -37.85 -7.84
CA LEU A 14 -19.41 -36.58 -7.56
C LEU A 14 -18.92 -36.01 -8.89
N CYS A 15 -19.51 -34.88 -9.28
CA CYS A 15 -18.99 -33.97 -10.30
C CYS A 15 -17.56 -33.56 -9.94
N VAL A 16 -16.57 -34.22 -10.54
CA VAL A 16 -15.21 -33.67 -10.60
C VAL A 16 -15.18 -32.77 -11.82
N SER A 17 -15.76 -31.58 -11.68
CA SER A 17 -15.40 -30.44 -12.51
C SER A 17 -13.97 -30.09 -12.13
N ALA A 18 -13.00 -30.65 -12.85
CA ALA A 18 -11.63 -30.18 -12.80
C ALA A 18 -11.64 -28.72 -13.21
N VAL A 19 -11.70 -27.81 -12.23
CA VAL A 19 -11.38 -26.41 -12.42
C VAL A 19 -9.88 -26.42 -12.72
N ALA A 20 -9.56 -26.49 -14.01
CA ALA A 20 -8.25 -26.14 -14.50
C ALA A 20 -7.99 -24.72 -14.01
N SER A 21 -7.22 -24.61 -12.92
CA SER A 21 -6.66 -23.35 -12.46
C SER A 21 -5.71 -22.88 -13.55
N SER A 22 -6.25 -22.13 -14.50
CA SER A 22 -5.46 -21.37 -15.45
C SER A 22 -4.65 -20.38 -14.61
N LYS A 23 -3.33 -20.58 -14.55
CA LYS A 23 -2.41 -19.56 -14.03
C LYS A 23 -2.78 -18.23 -14.70
N PRO A 24 -3.19 -17.20 -13.94
CA PRO A 24 -3.50 -15.91 -14.53
C PRO A 24 -2.22 -15.40 -15.20
N HIS A 25 -2.22 -15.29 -16.53
CA HIS A 25 -1.15 -14.64 -17.26
C HIS A 25 -1.13 -13.17 -16.82
N GLY A 26 -0.01 -12.73 -16.27
CA GLY A 26 0.15 -11.49 -15.52
C GLY A 26 -0.11 -10.25 -16.36
N ASN A 27 -1.30 -9.67 -16.22
CA ASN A 27 -1.47 -8.25 -16.46
C ASN A 27 -0.86 -7.51 -15.27
N LYS A 28 0.07 -6.57 -15.52
CA LYS A 28 0.52 -5.63 -14.48
C LYS A 28 -0.72 -4.97 -13.88
N THR A 29 -0.96 -5.19 -12.59
CA THR A 29 -2.12 -4.64 -11.88
C THR A 29 -2.12 -3.12 -12.06
N THR A 30 -3.17 -2.57 -12.68
CA THR A 30 -3.27 -1.12 -12.86
C THR A 30 -3.47 -0.42 -11.51
N CYS A 31 -3.17 0.88 -11.43
CA CYS A 31 -3.42 1.68 -10.22
C CYS A 31 -4.88 1.54 -9.71
N GLN A 32 -5.85 1.46 -10.63
CA GLN A 32 -7.26 1.33 -10.28
C GLN A 32 -7.60 -0.07 -9.77
N GLU A 33 -7.02 -1.12 -10.36
CA GLU A 33 -7.28 -2.51 -9.97
C GLU A 33 -6.65 -2.87 -8.63
N TYR A 34 -5.55 -2.19 -8.25
CA TYR A 34 -4.76 -2.54 -7.08
C TYR A 34 -5.55 -2.56 -5.76
N THR A 35 -6.55 -1.68 -5.61
CA THR A 35 -7.46 -1.62 -4.45
C THR A 35 -8.92 -1.86 -4.80
N LYS A 36 -9.23 -2.26 -6.03
CA LYS A 36 -10.63 -2.35 -6.50
C LYS A 36 -11.44 -3.31 -5.63
N GLY A 37 -12.58 -2.82 -5.13
CA GLY A 37 -13.50 -3.61 -4.30
C GLY A 37 -13.02 -3.84 -2.86
N LEU A 38 -11.93 -3.20 -2.44
CA LEU A 38 -11.49 -3.20 -1.06
C LEU A 38 -12.14 -2.06 -0.28
N THR A 39 -12.15 -2.18 1.05
CA THR A 39 -12.41 -1.08 1.97
C THR A 39 -11.17 -0.89 2.81
N PHE A 40 -10.71 0.35 2.92
CA PHE A 40 -9.50 0.69 3.65
C PHE A 40 -9.80 1.70 4.74
N ASN A 41 -9.35 1.39 5.95
CA ASN A 41 -9.42 2.31 7.07
C ASN A 41 -8.03 2.89 7.34
N ASP A 42 -7.93 4.22 7.39
CA ASP A 42 -6.67 4.94 7.65
C ASP A 42 -5.97 4.46 8.91
N THR A 43 -6.72 4.04 9.93
CA THR A 43 -6.14 3.51 11.18
C THR A 43 -5.27 2.28 10.97
N GLN A 44 -5.51 1.52 9.89
CA GLN A 44 -4.69 0.37 9.52
C GLN A 44 -3.32 0.80 8.97
N ALA A 45 -3.21 1.99 8.39
CA ALA A 45 -1.95 2.54 7.90
C ALA A 45 -1.09 3.16 9.02
N ILE A 46 -1.70 3.64 10.10
CA ILE A 46 -0.99 4.44 11.12
C ILE A 46 0.19 3.67 11.75
N GLY A 47 1.27 4.41 11.98
CA GLY A 47 2.52 3.97 12.57
C GLY A 47 3.62 3.76 11.55
N THR A 48 4.71 3.15 12.01
CA THR A 48 5.91 2.95 11.22
C THR A 48 5.87 1.64 10.47
N TRP A 49 6.31 1.69 9.22
CA TRP A 49 6.43 0.57 8.30
C TRP A 49 7.82 0.57 7.69
N HIS A 50 8.37 -0.60 7.42
CA HIS A 50 9.74 -0.78 6.97
C HIS A 50 9.74 -1.52 5.64
N LEU A 51 10.58 -1.07 4.72
CA LEU A 51 10.64 -1.61 3.38
C LEU A 51 11.13 -3.06 3.43
N LEU A 52 10.29 -3.99 2.96
CA LEU A 52 10.64 -5.40 2.83
C LEU A 52 10.99 -5.77 1.38
N HIS A 53 10.26 -5.21 0.41
CA HIS A 53 10.45 -5.50 -1.01
C HIS A 53 9.82 -4.40 -1.90
N TYR A 54 10.31 -4.26 -3.13
CA TYR A 54 9.67 -3.46 -4.19
C TYR A 54 9.95 -4.03 -5.59
N SER A 55 9.16 -3.63 -6.58
CA SER A 55 8.97 -4.36 -7.83
C SER A 55 10.02 -4.22 -8.93
N THR A 56 10.99 -3.28 -8.84
CA THR A 56 11.83 -2.89 -9.99
C THR A 56 13.32 -3.23 -9.85
N GLU A 57 13.63 -4.53 -9.70
CA GLU A 57 14.96 -5.17 -9.78
C GLU A 57 15.80 -5.38 -8.49
N LYS A 58 16.34 -6.61 -8.44
CA LYS A 58 17.69 -7.05 -8.04
C LYS A 58 18.32 -6.36 -6.83
N SER A 59 18.22 -7.03 -5.68
CA SER A 59 19.15 -7.24 -4.55
C SER A 59 20.48 -6.47 -4.38
N ASN A 60 20.74 -5.37 -5.06
CA ASN A 60 21.84 -4.47 -4.77
C ASN A 60 21.22 -3.29 -4.04
N GLY A 61 21.29 -3.35 -2.70
CA GLY A 61 20.67 -2.38 -1.80
C GLY A 61 20.84 -0.95 -2.30
N SER A 62 19.76 -0.39 -2.84
CA SER A 62 19.69 1.05 -3.05
C SER A 62 19.60 1.69 -1.67
N GLY A 63 20.32 2.80 -1.48
CA GLY A 63 20.33 3.59 -0.24
C GLY A 63 19.01 4.34 0.01
N ASP A 64 17.89 3.69 -0.27
CA ASP A 64 16.54 4.22 -0.19
C ASP A 64 15.95 4.07 1.22
N PRO A 65 15.04 4.98 1.61
CA PRO A 65 14.54 5.11 2.98
C PRO A 65 13.94 3.79 3.48
N HIS A 66 14.59 3.20 4.50
CA HIS A 66 14.23 1.90 5.05
C HIS A 66 12.88 1.88 5.78
N CYS A 67 12.20 3.02 5.87
CA CYS A 67 10.92 3.12 6.54
C CYS A 67 10.06 4.30 6.08
N VAL A 68 8.76 4.13 6.28
CA VAL A 68 7.70 5.10 6.08
C VAL A 68 6.91 5.20 7.37
N GLU A 69 6.54 6.40 7.79
CA GLU A 69 5.68 6.61 8.96
C GLU A 69 4.39 7.31 8.53
N PHE A 70 3.25 6.75 8.94
CA PHE A 70 1.94 7.36 8.73
C PHE A 70 1.37 7.87 10.06
N THR A 71 0.99 9.13 10.09
CA THR A 71 0.28 9.75 11.23
C THR A 71 -1.07 10.30 10.78
N PRO A 72 -2.08 10.33 11.67
CA PRO A 72 -3.33 10.99 11.37
C PRO A 72 -3.13 12.51 11.31
N VAL A 73 -3.87 13.18 10.43
CA VAL A 73 -3.85 14.65 10.34
C VAL A 73 -5.04 15.22 11.09
N GLY A 74 -4.74 16.07 12.07
CA GLY A 74 -5.74 16.75 12.89
C GLY A 74 -6.42 17.92 12.17
N GLU A 75 -7.56 18.36 12.70
CA GLU A 75 -8.29 19.51 12.16
C GLU A 75 -7.47 20.81 12.18
N GLN A 76 -6.74 21.05 13.27
CA GLN A 76 -5.87 22.22 13.41
C GLN A 76 -4.75 22.22 12.36
N GLU A 77 -4.07 21.09 12.18
CA GLU A 77 -2.99 20.94 11.18
C GLU A 77 -3.53 21.16 9.76
N ARG A 78 -4.70 20.60 9.42
CA ARG A 78 -5.36 20.87 8.13
C ARG A 78 -5.61 22.36 7.91
N LYS A 79 -6.14 23.05 8.92
CA LYS A 79 -6.47 24.47 8.83
C LYS A 79 -5.21 25.32 8.62
N GLU A 80 -4.16 25.06 9.40
CA GLU A 80 -2.87 25.75 9.26
C GLU A 80 -2.23 25.51 7.89
N LEU A 81 -2.32 24.29 7.36
CA LEU A 81 -1.86 23.98 6.01
C LEU A 81 -2.65 24.76 4.96
N ALA A 82 -3.98 24.72 5.02
CA ALA A 82 -4.83 25.45 4.08
C ALA A 82 -4.50 26.95 4.10
N GLU A 83 -4.45 27.59 5.27
CA GLU A 83 -4.11 29.01 5.40
C GLU A 83 -2.74 29.35 4.80
N ARG A 84 -1.77 28.44 4.94
CA ARG A 84 -0.39 28.68 4.47
C ARG A 84 -0.23 28.44 2.97
N ILE A 85 -0.85 27.41 2.41
CA ILE A 85 -0.50 26.91 1.06
C ILE A 85 -1.69 26.74 0.10
N ASP A 86 -2.93 27.01 0.49
CA ASP A 86 -4.11 26.83 -0.39
C ASP A 86 -4.00 27.54 -1.73
N LYS A 87 -3.51 28.80 -1.73
CA LYS A 87 -3.28 29.56 -2.98
C LYS A 87 -2.25 28.94 -3.94
N TYR A 88 -1.47 27.97 -3.48
CA TYR A 88 -0.46 27.28 -4.29
C TYR A 88 -0.84 25.84 -4.64
N VAL A 89 -1.94 25.31 -4.11
CA VAL A 89 -2.37 23.93 -4.33
C VAL A 89 -3.77 23.91 -4.93
N GLU A 90 -3.84 23.77 -6.25
CA GLU A 90 -5.12 23.79 -6.96
C GLU A 90 -5.99 22.57 -6.61
N ASN A 91 -7.31 22.77 -6.48
CA ASN A 91 -8.30 21.68 -6.36
C ASN A 91 -7.97 20.68 -5.22
N MET A 92 -7.58 21.19 -4.05
CA MET A 92 -7.36 20.38 -2.85
C MET A 92 -8.62 20.35 -2.00
N LYS A 93 -9.08 19.15 -1.61
CA LYS A 93 -10.13 18.99 -0.60
C LYS A 93 -9.49 18.84 0.77
N TRP A 94 -9.26 19.96 1.44
CA TRP A 94 -8.55 19.99 2.74
C TRP A 94 -9.21 19.10 3.79
N GLU A 95 -10.53 19.04 3.84
CA GLU A 95 -11.30 18.18 4.74
C GLU A 95 -11.07 16.68 4.51
N SER A 96 -10.64 16.31 3.30
CA SER A 96 -10.31 14.93 2.90
C SER A 96 -8.85 14.58 3.15
N LEU A 97 -8.05 15.51 3.69
CA LEU A 97 -6.67 15.25 4.10
C LEU A 97 -6.69 14.52 5.46
N THR A 98 -6.31 13.24 5.44
CA THR A 98 -6.50 12.36 6.62
C THR A 98 -5.21 11.76 7.15
N LEU A 99 -4.22 11.55 6.29
CA LEU A 99 -2.93 10.96 6.67
C LEU A 99 -1.78 11.88 6.28
N LYS A 100 -0.74 11.88 7.10
CA LYS A 100 0.58 12.42 6.77
C LYS A 100 1.54 11.24 6.69
N MET A 101 2.32 11.20 5.64
CA MET A 101 3.34 10.20 5.37
C MET A 101 4.72 10.86 5.39
N GLN A 102 5.63 10.32 6.18
CA GLN A 102 7.00 10.83 6.29
C GLN A 102 8.01 9.77 5.85
N ILE A 103 8.95 10.19 5.02
CA ILE A 103 9.98 9.32 4.43
C ILE A 103 11.37 10.01 4.48
N PRO A 104 12.38 9.41 5.13
CA PRO A 104 12.29 8.27 6.03
C PRO A 104 11.47 8.60 7.29
N CYS A 105 11.03 7.56 8.01
CA CYS A 105 10.37 7.71 9.31
C CYS A 105 11.21 8.51 10.31
N SER A 106 10.54 9.13 11.29
CA SER A 106 11.22 9.88 12.35
C SER A 106 12.16 8.96 13.16
N GLY A 107 13.38 9.44 13.46
CA GLY A 107 14.35 8.69 14.28
C GLY A 107 15.51 8.01 13.54
N MET A 108 15.52 7.96 12.20
CA MET A 108 16.65 7.40 11.43
C MET A 108 17.92 8.30 11.38
N GLY A 109 17.98 9.38 12.15
CA GLY A 109 19.13 10.32 12.15
C GLY A 109 19.35 11.03 10.80
N SER A 110 18.41 10.93 9.86
CA SER A 110 18.48 11.65 8.59
C SER A 110 18.13 13.11 8.79
N ASN A 111 18.97 14.00 8.26
CA ASN A 111 18.73 15.44 8.22
C ASN A 111 17.75 15.85 7.11
N ARG A 112 17.23 14.90 6.31
CA ARG A 112 16.31 15.17 5.20
C ARG A 112 15.17 14.15 5.25
N THR A 113 13.99 14.63 5.63
CA THR A 113 12.72 13.91 5.48
C THR A 113 11.89 14.58 4.40
N ARG A 114 11.06 13.78 3.74
CA ARG A 114 10.01 14.24 2.83
C ARG A 114 8.68 13.96 3.48
N ASP A 115 7.88 15.01 3.59
CA ASP A 115 6.53 14.94 4.12
C ASP A 115 5.56 14.94 2.95
N TYR A 116 4.62 14.00 2.95
CA TYR A 116 3.52 13.92 2.02
C TYR A 116 2.22 13.93 2.79
N TYR A 117 1.32 14.84 2.48
CA TYR A 117 -0.06 14.77 2.98
C TYR A 117 -0.90 13.97 2.00
N LEU A 118 -1.77 13.10 2.52
CA LEU A 118 -2.61 12.23 1.70
C LEU A 118 -4.06 12.70 1.79
N GLU A 119 -4.55 13.21 0.66
CA GLU A 119 -5.97 13.45 0.41
C GLU A 119 -6.62 12.12 0.05
N ARG A 120 -7.56 11.66 0.89
CA ARG A 120 -8.38 10.48 0.59
C ARG A 120 -9.33 10.81 -0.55
N LEU A 121 -9.28 10.02 -1.61
CA LEU A 121 -10.17 10.17 -2.77
C LEU A 121 -11.41 9.28 -2.66
N GLU A 122 -11.20 8.03 -2.22
CA GLU A 122 -12.22 7.00 -2.11
C GLU A 122 -12.00 6.19 -0.81
N GLY A 123 -12.99 5.38 -0.43
CA GLY A 123 -12.92 4.53 0.76
C GLY A 123 -12.15 3.22 0.57
N ASP A 124 -11.51 3.03 -0.58
CA ASP A 124 -10.84 1.78 -0.97
C ASP A 124 -9.32 1.81 -0.74
N GLY A 125 -8.80 2.92 -0.23
CA GLY A 125 -7.35 3.14 -0.08
C GLY A 125 -6.76 3.97 -1.22
N SER A 126 -7.60 4.64 -2.01
CA SER A 126 -7.17 5.66 -2.97
C SER A 126 -6.82 6.99 -2.32
N TYR A 127 -5.61 7.46 -2.61
CA TYR A 127 -5.14 8.77 -2.16
C TYR A 127 -4.54 9.57 -3.31
N ARG A 128 -4.50 10.88 -3.11
CA ARG A 128 -3.61 11.79 -3.82
C ARG A 128 -2.65 12.38 -2.81
N THR A 129 -1.35 12.21 -3.06
CA THR A 129 -0.33 12.82 -2.21
C THR A 129 -0.22 14.32 -2.49
N LEU A 130 0.28 15.05 -1.53
CA LEU A 130 0.74 16.43 -1.62
C LEU A 130 2.13 16.46 -0.99
N GLN A 131 3.15 16.49 -1.84
CA GLN A 131 4.53 16.60 -1.38
C GLN A 131 4.80 18.00 -0.85
N MET A 132 5.29 18.08 0.38
CA MET A 132 5.71 19.35 0.95
C MET A 132 7.09 19.73 0.42
N PRO A 133 7.26 20.96 -0.08
CA PRO A 133 8.58 21.45 -0.43
C PRO A 133 9.43 21.64 0.82
N SER A 134 10.74 21.82 0.63
CA SER A 134 11.64 22.14 1.74
C SER A 134 11.14 23.39 2.48
N PRO A 135 11.28 23.48 3.82
CA PRO A 135 10.95 24.70 4.56
C PRO A 135 11.71 25.95 4.07
N ALA A 136 12.85 25.78 3.39
CA ALA A 136 13.63 26.86 2.80
C ALA A 136 13.22 27.21 1.36
N ALA A 137 12.32 26.44 0.74
CA ALA A 137 11.87 26.68 -0.62
C ALA A 137 11.00 27.95 -0.69
N LYS A 138 11.13 28.67 -1.80
CA LYS A 138 10.24 29.78 -2.10
C LYS A 138 8.93 29.19 -2.63
N LEU A 139 7.83 29.42 -1.92
CA LEU A 139 6.54 28.86 -2.31
C LEU A 139 6.03 29.46 -3.63
N ASP A 140 5.88 28.58 -4.62
CA ASP A 140 5.18 28.83 -5.88
C ASP A 140 4.37 27.58 -6.29
N LEU A 141 3.60 27.68 -7.38
CA LEU A 141 2.75 26.58 -7.87
C LEU A 141 3.55 25.35 -8.34
N ALA A 142 4.77 25.54 -8.84
CA ALA A 142 5.58 24.47 -9.42
C ALA A 142 6.22 23.57 -8.36
N GLU A 143 6.36 24.08 -7.13
CA GLU A 143 6.94 23.34 -5.99
C GLU A 143 6.00 22.28 -5.39
N PHE A 144 4.70 22.31 -5.70
CA PHE A 144 3.72 21.39 -5.14
C PHE A 144 3.41 20.25 -6.10
N HIS A 145 3.94 19.08 -5.80
CA HIS A 145 3.69 17.87 -6.56
C HIS A 145 2.62 16.99 -5.91
N ARG A 146 1.74 16.43 -6.74
CA ARG A 146 0.66 15.56 -6.31
C ARG A 146 0.63 14.30 -7.14
N TYR A 147 0.73 13.14 -6.49
CA TYR A 147 0.78 11.85 -7.16
C TYR A 147 -0.34 10.94 -6.67
N PRO A 148 -0.99 10.18 -7.56
CA PRO A 148 -1.93 9.15 -7.13
C PRO A 148 -1.19 8.03 -6.41
N MET A 149 -1.76 7.57 -5.30
CA MET A 149 -1.20 6.50 -4.48
C MET A 149 -2.32 5.57 -4.02
N ARG A 150 -2.00 4.30 -3.85
CA ARG A 150 -2.94 3.31 -3.32
C ARG A 150 -2.34 2.57 -2.14
N LEU A 151 -3.13 2.41 -1.07
CA LEU A 151 -2.77 1.65 0.11
C LEU A 151 -3.69 0.44 0.27
N LYS A 152 -3.15 -0.71 0.66
CA LYS A 152 -3.94 -1.86 1.07
C LYS A 152 -3.25 -2.67 2.16
N ILE A 153 -4.04 -3.29 3.02
CA ILE A 153 -3.53 -4.28 3.95
C ILE A 153 -3.47 -5.64 3.25
N ILE A 154 -2.32 -6.28 3.34
CA ILE A 154 -2.07 -7.62 2.79
C ILE A 154 -1.96 -8.58 3.96
N GLU A 155 -2.77 -9.65 3.94
CA GLU A 155 -2.74 -10.73 4.94
C GLU A 155 -2.87 -10.24 6.40
N GLY A 156 -3.49 -9.08 6.62
CA GLY A 156 -3.69 -8.48 7.94
C GLY A 156 -2.42 -7.95 8.64
N HIS A 157 -1.24 -8.08 8.02
CA HIS A 157 0.05 -7.84 8.70
C HIS A 157 1.01 -6.94 7.91
N TYR A 158 0.80 -6.80 6.61
CA TYR A 158 1.66 -6.01 5.74
C TYR A 158 0.89 -4.85 5.13
N LEU A 159 1.60 -3.78 4.83
CA LEU A 159 1.08 -2.65 4.07
C LEU A 159 1.67 -2.72 2.67
N GLY A 160 0.79 -2.88 1.69
CA GLY A 160 1.14 -2.69 0.29
C GLY A 160 0.88 -1.25 -0.11
N MET A 161 1.90 -0.55 -0.62
CA MET A 161 1.81 0.83 -1.07
C MET A 161 2.19 0.91 -2.54
N MET A 162 1.28 1.37 -3.40
CA MET A 162 1.53 1.59 -4.81
C MET A 162 1.69 3.07 -5.11
N ASP A 163 2.84 3.45 -5.64
CA ASP A 163 3.01 4.72 -6.35
C ASP A 163 2.46 4.53 -7.76
N CYS A 164 1.35 5.22 -8.07
CA CYS A 164 0.71 5.07 -9.37
C CYS A 164 1.36 5.90 -10.48
N HIS A 165 2.26 6.83 -10.14
CA HIS A 165 3.03 7.58 -11.13
C HIS A 165 4.10 6.69 -11.75
N GLU A 166 4.95 6.13 -10.90
CA GLU A 166 6.05 5.25 -11.31
C GLU A 166 5.61 3.78 -11.47
N LYS A 167 4.40 3.44 -11.04
CA LYS A 167 3.85 2.07 -11.01
C LYS A 167 4.69 1.12 -10.15
N PHE A 168 5.40 1.66 -9.17
CA PHE A 168 6.14 0.88 -8.19
C PHE A 168 5.21 0.46 -7.07
N VAL A 169 5.44 -0.74 -6.56
CA VAL A 169 4.79 -1.15 -5.33
C VAL A 169 5.78 -1.63 -4.33
N PHE A 170 5.56 -1.14 -3.12
CA PHE A 170 6.34 -1.39 -1.94
C PHE A 170 5.54 -2.32 -1.04
N LEU A 171 6.21 -3.38 -0.60
CA LEU A 171 5.73 -4.23 0.47
C LEU A 171 6.41 -3.81 1.76
N LEU A 172 5.62 -3.41 2.74
CA LEU A 172 6.11 -2.85 3.99
C LEU A 172 5.65 -3.69 5.19
N GLY A 173 6.53 -3.86 6.18
CA GLY A 173 6.28 -4.59 7.42
C GLY A 173 6.43 -3.72 8.66
N LYS A 174 5.85 -4.13 9.80
CA LYS A 174 6.01 -3.41 11.08
C LYS A 174 7.39 -3.54 11.72
N GLN A 175 8.16 -4.55 11.32
CA GLN A 175 9.50 -4.83 11.84
C GLN A 175 10.53 -4.67 10.71
N PRO A 176 11.77 -4.23 11.04
CA PRO A 176 12.83 -4.14 10.04
C PRO A 176 13.20 -5.52 9.52
N PRO A 177 13.68 -5.62 8.27
CA PRO A 177 14.29 -6.84 7.80
C PRO A 177 15.53 -7.13 8.65
N ASN A 178 15.60 -8.32 9.27
CA ASN A 178 16.69 -8.73 10.15
C ASN A 178 17.97 -9.15 9.40
N GLY A 179 18.09 -8.81 8.10
CA GLY A 179 19.21 -9.23 7.24
C GLY A 179 19.20 -10.71 6.83
N SER A 180 18.24 -11.51 7.31
CA SER A 180 17.94 -12.85 6.77
C SER A 180 17.20 -12.74 5.44
N GLU A 181 17.32 -13.76 4.58
CA GLU A 181 16.45 -13.86 3.39
C GLU A 181 14.98 -13.65 3.77
N LEU A 182 14.22 -13.03 2.86
CA LEU A 182 12.77 -12.93 3.00
C LEU A 182 12.20 -14.32 3.28
N ASP A 183 11.38 -14.45 4.33
CA ASP A 183 10.70 -15.70 4.67
C ASP A 183 9.94 -16.24 3.44
N ASP A 184 9.87 -17.56 3.28
CA ASP A 184 9.22 -18.22 2.14
C ASP A 184 7.74 -17.81 2.01
N ARG A 185 7.09 -17.47 3.12
CA ARG A 185 5.74 -16.87 3.09
C ARG A 185 5.75 -15.53 2.36
N LEU A 186 6.73 -14.69 2.64
CA LEU A 186 6.89 -13.36 2.05
C LEU A 186 7.25 -13.45 0.56
N LYS A 187 8.15 -14.37 0.19
CA LYS A 187 8.47 -14.68 -1.21
C LYS A 187 7.22 -15.10 -1.99
N LYS A 188 6.45 -16.06 -1.47
CA LYS A 188 5.18 -16.49 -2.11
C LYS A 188 4.15 -15.38 -2.22
N MET A 189 4.04 -14.50 -1.22
CA MET A 189 3.15 -13.34 -1.32
C MET A 189 3.59 -12.36 -2.40
N ILE A 190 4.90 -12.10 -2.52
CA ILE A 190 5.44 -11.28 -3.62
C ILE A 190 5.06 -11.92 -4.96
N GLU A 191 5.26 -13.22 -5.15
CA GLU A 191 4.86 -13.92 -6.38
C GLU A 191 3.35 -13.81 -6.69
N ILE A 192 2.49 -13.80 -5.67
CA ILE A 192 1.02 -13.75 -5.83
C ILE A 192 0.54 -12.33 -6.15
N TYR A 193 1.07 -11.33 -5.45
CA TYR A 193 0.60 -9.94 -5.54
C TYR A 193 1.41 -9.10 -6.52
N TRP A 194 2.58 -9.59 -6.92
CA TRP A 194 3.56 -8.98 -7.82
C TRP A 194 3.90 -9.96 -8.96
N PRO A 195 3.02 -10.16 -9.95
CA PRO A 195 3.39 -10.98 -11.11
C PRO A 195 4.62 -10.37 -11.80
N ASP A 196 5.57 -11.24 -12.15
CA ASP A 196 6.85 -10.85 -12.75
C ASP A 196 6.69 -9.87 -13.92
N GLU A 197 7.65 -8.96 -14.04
CA GLU A 197 7.88 -8.25 -15.30
C GLU A 197 8.52 -9.24 -16.29
N ASN A 198 7.71 -9.86 -17.15
CA ASN A 198 8.24 -10.49 -18.37
C ASN A 198 8.75 -9.43 -19.34
#